data_AF-A0A8J2IUP4-F1
#
_entry.id   AF-A0A8J2IUP4-F1
#
_cell.length_a   1.000
_cell.length_b   1.000
_cell.length_c   1.000
_cell.angle_alpha   90.00
_cell.angle_beta   90.00
_cell.angle_gamma   90.00
#
_symmetry.space_group_name_H-M   'P 1'
#
loop_
_entity.id
_entity.type
_entity.pdbx_description
1 polymer ?
#
loop_
_entity_poly.entity_id
_entity_poly.type
_entity_poly.pdbx_seq_one_letter_code
_entity_poly.pdbx_strand_id
1 'polypeptide(L)'
;MAERLTKENPTPELGSDIEQNGDASVWFWIDAICINQEDIPERNAQVLRMKDIYENAKRIICWLGALPLFTDGMAAIKLLDFFYDLNQKYPNINDQSHAEAIITESLGPTKQNFKERDWISLKDMLHRPWWTRAWVV
;
A
#
# COMPACT_ATOMS: atom_id res chain seq x y z
N MET A 1 19.10 -20.35 12.05
CA MET A 1 19.31 -20.83 13.43
C MET A 1 18.58 -19.84 14.32
N ALA A 2 17.35 -20.15 14.72
CA ALA A 2 16.44 -19.23 15.39
C ALA A 2 16.46 -19.49 16.89
N GLU A 3 16.78 -18.46 17.69
CA GLU A 3 16.71 -18.53 19.15
C GLU A 3 15.45 -17.85 19.67
N ARG A 4 14.77 -18.57 20.58
CA ARG A 4 13.62 -18.14 21.38
C ARG A 4 13.99 -16.97 22.28
N LEU A 5 13.25 -15.87 22.18
CA LEU A 5 13.33 -14.77 23.15
C LEU A 5 12.46 -15.10 24.38
N THR A 6 13.10 -15.46 25.50
CA THR A 6 12.51 -15.39 26.84
C THR A 6 12.64 -13.96 27.38
N LYS A 7 11.55 -13.47 27.97
CA LYS A 7 11.39 -12.16 28.60
C LYS A 7 12.43 -11.89 29.69
N GLU A 8 13.19 -10.81 29.59
CA GLU A 8 13.54 -9.91 30.71
C GLU A 8 13.81 -8.50 30.15
N ASN A 9 13.15 -7.48 30.72
CA ASN A 9 13.36 -6.06 30.41
C ASN A 9 14.40 -5.49 31.38
N PRO A 10 15.31 -4.63 30.90
CA PRO A 10 15.59 -3.42 31.66
C PRO A 10 15.53 -2.17 30.76
N THR A 11 14.83 -1.15 31.24
CA THR A 11 14.94 0.22 30.73
C THR A 11 16.36 0.75 30.88
N PRO A 12 16.91 1.44 29.87
CA PRO A 12 17.96 2.41 30.09
C PRO A 12 17.48 3.82 29.74
N GLU A 13 17.86 4.73 30.60
CA GLU A 13 17.55 6.15 30.61
C GLU A 13 18.18 6.89 29.42
N LEU A 14 17.54 8.01 29.09
CA LEU A 14 17.89 8.97 28.07
C LEU A 14 19.30 9.57 28.33
N GLY A 15 20.31 9.00 27.68
CA GLY A 15 21.65 9.58 27.55
C GLY A 15 21.86 10.08 26.12
N SER A 16 21.93 11.40 25.98
CA SER A 16 22.54 12.10 24.85
C SER A 16 23.93 11.51 24.55
N ASP A 17 24.19 11.18 23.29
CA ASP A 17 25.48 11.20 22.57
C ASP A 17 25.46 10.13 21.46
N ILE A 18 24.92 10.52 20.30
CA ILE A 18 25.08 9.75 19.06
C ILE A 18 26.00 10.55 18.14
N GLU A 19 27.28 10.18 18.10
CA GLU A 19 28.18 10.53 17.00
C GLU A 19 28.73 9.25 16.33
N GLN A 20 28.14 8.96 15.16
CA GLN A 20 28.69 8.41 13.89
C GLN A 20 29.41 7.04 13.93
N ASN A 21 29.01 5.96 13.24
CA ASN A 21 28.09 5.70 12.12
C ASN A 21 27.44 4.34 12.38
N GLY A 22 26.22 4.33 12.94
CA GLY A 22 25.52 3.10 13.35
C GLY A 22 24.52 2.66 12.31
N ASP A 23 24.71 1.44 11.78
CA ASP A 23 23.80 0.75 10.86
C ASP A 23 22.38 0.75 11.46
N ALA A 24 21.52 1.63 10.95
CA ALA A 24 20.16 1.76 11.46
C ALA A 24 19.38 0.50 11.09
N SER A 25 19.31 -0.47 12.02
CA SER A 25 18.56 -1.69 11.82
C SER A 25 17.08 -1.37 11.56
N VAL A 26 16.58 -1.80 10.39
CA VAL A 26 15.17 -1.67 10.00
C VAL A 26 14.50 -3.03 10.14
N TRP A 27 13.41 -3.05 10.89
CA TRP A 27 12.59 -4.26 11.07
C TRP A 27 11.54 -4.36 9.97
N PHE A 28 11.48 -5.52 9.31
CA PHE A 28 10.44 -5.88 8.36
C PHE A 28 9.58 -6.99 8.93
N TRP A 29 8.26 -6.86 8.74
CA TRP A 29 7.33 -7.95 8.96
C TRP A 29 6.89 -8.50 7.60
N ILE A 30 7.20 -9.77 7.34
CA ILE A 30 6.83 -10.50 6.13
C ILE A 30 6.12 -11.75 6.61
N ASP A 31 4.81 -11.86 6.41
CA ASP A 31 3.96 -12.94 6.93
C ASP A 31 4.51 -14.34 6.62
N ALA A 32 5.03 -14.54 5.40
CA ALA A 32 5.63 -15.80 4.97
C ALA A 32 6.90 -16.20 5.73
N ILE A 33 7.57 -15.26 6.41
CA ILE A 33 8.82 -15.47 7.16
C ILE A 33 8.58 -15.39 8.66
N CYS A 34 7.75 -14.44 9.11
CA CYS A 34 7.52 -14.15 10.52
C CYS A 34 6.49 -15.08 11.17
N ILE A 35 5.65 -15.77 10.39
CA ILE A 35 4.65 -16.71 10.89
C ILE A 35 5.17 -18.13 10.62
N ASN A 36 5.17 -18.99 11.64
CA ASN A 36 5.38 -20.41 11.40
C ASN A 36 4.19 -21.00 10.64
N GLN A 37 4.36 -21.25 9.35
CA GLN A 37 3.28 -21.75 8.49
C GLN A 37 2.86 -23.19 8.81
N GLU A 38 3.72 -23.95 9.50
CA GLU A 38 3.47 -25.36 9.88
C GLU A 38 2.72 -25.48 11.21
N ASP A 39 2.80 -24.47 12.08
CA ASP A 39 2.07 -24.43 13.35
C ASP A 39 0.69 -23.78 13.14
N ILE A 40 -0.34 -24.62 12.98
CA ILE A 40 -1.71 -24.17 12.74
C ILE A 40 -2.24 -23.28 13.89
N PRO A 41 -2.10 -23.66 15.18
CA PRO A 41 -2.44 -22.78 16.30
C PRO A 41 -1.78 -21.40 16.24
N GLU A 42 -0.46 -21.33 16.02
CA GLU A 42 0.25 -20.05 15.92
C GLU A 42 -0.25 -19.24 14.73
N ARG A 43 -0.33 -19.87 13.55
CA ARG A 43 -0.79 -19.22 12.32
C ARG A 43 -2.17 -18.61 12.50
N ASN A 44 -3.11 -19.35 13.11
CA ASN A 44 -4.45 -18.83 13.38
C ASN A 44 -4.41 -17.62 14.33
N ALA A 45 -3.56 -17.65 15.37
CA ALA A 45 -3.38 -16.51 16.26
C ALA A 45 -2.76 -15.30 15.56
N GLN A 46 -1.80 -15.50 14.65
CA GLN A 46 -1.18 -14.40 13.88
C GLN A 46 -2.16 -13.82 12.86
N VAL A 47 -2.97 -14.66 12.19
CA VAL A 47 -4.00 -14.21 11.24
C VAL A 47 -5.01 -13.29 11.94
N LEU A 48 -5.43 -13.61 13.16
CA LEU A 48 -6.31 -12.75 13.96
C LEU A 48 -5.69 -11.39 14.31
N ARG A 49 -4.36 -11.29 14.31
CA ARG A 49 -3.60 -10.07 14.62
C ARG A 49 -3.17 -9.28 13.38
N MET A 50 -3.46 -9.76 12.17
CA MET A 50 -2.98 -9.10 10.94
C MET A 50 -3.46 -7.66 10.84
N LYS A 51 -4.70 -7.37 11.24
CA LYS A 51 -5.23 -6.00 11.30
C LYS A 51 -4.32 -5.11 12.16
N ASP A 52 -4.04 -5.52 13.40
CA ASP A 52 -3.23 -4.75 14.33
C ASP A 52 -1.79 -4.56 13.80
N ILE A 53 -1.23 -5.58 13.16
CA ILE A 53 0.12 -5.51 12.57
C ILE A 53 0.17 -4.44 11.46
N TYR A 54 -0.79 -4.45 10.54
CA TYR A 54 -0.84 -3.46 9.47
C TYR A 54 -1.16 -2.06 9.98
N GLU A 55 -2.09 -1.92 10.92
CA GLU A 55 -2.47 -0.64 11.52
C GLU A 55 -1.32 0.04 12.27
N ASN A 56 -0.46 -0.76 12.92
CA ASN A 56 0.70 -0.25 13.67
C ASN A 56 2.00 -0.19 12.84
N ALA A 57 1.98 -0.63 11.57
CA ALA A 57 3.14 -0.57 10.71
C ALA A 57 3.49 0.88 10.37
N LYS A 58 4.77 1.27 10.53
CA LYS A 58 5.23 2.61 10.11
C LYS A 58 5.04 2.86 8.61
N ARG A 59 5.20 1.80 7.81
CA ARG A 59 5.03 1.80 6.35
C ARG A 59 4.59 0.41 5.91
N ILE A 60 3.73 0.37 4.90
CA ILE A 60 3.33 -0.85 4.20
C ILE A 60 3.90 -0.78 2.78
N ILE A 61 4.51 -1.88 2.34
CA ILE A 61 5.07 -1.99 0.99
C ILE A 61 4.29 -3.09 0.27
N CYS A 62 3.61 -2.71 -0.82
CA CYS A 62 2.80 -3.63 -1.61
C CYS A 62 3.47 -3.90 -2.96
N TRP A 63 3.62 -5.18 -3.31
CA TRP A 63 4.04 -5.59 -4.64
C TRP A 63 2.82 -5.95 -5.49
N LEU A 64 2.51 -5.11 -6.47
CA LEU A 64 1.36 -5.30 -7.37
C LEU A 64 1.66 -6.17 -8.61
N GLY A 65 2.89 -6.69 -8.71
CA GLY A 65 3.36 -7.47 -9.86
C GLY A 65 4.30 -6.69 -10.77
N ALA A 66 4.95 -7.41 -11.69
CA ALA A 66 5.79 -6.80 -12.70
C ALA A 66 4.95 -6.07 -13.76
N LEU A 67 5.38 -4.89 -14.17
CA LEU A 67 4.71 -4.10 -15.21
C LEU A 67 5.06 -4.64 -16.62
N PRO A 68 4.06 -4.89 -17.49
CA PRO A 68 4.30 -5.09 -18.92
C PRO A 68 5.08 -3.92 -19.54
N LEU A 69 5.89 -4.20 -20.56
CA LEU A 69 6.74 -3.20 -21.25
C LEU A 69 5.98 -1.96 -21.77
N PHE A 70 4.69 -2.10 -22.07
CA PHE A 70 3.85 -1.04 -22.60
C PHE A 70 3.00 -0.33 -21.53
N THR A 71 3.11 -0.72 -20.26
CA THR A 71 2.44 -0.05 -19.14
C THR A 71 3.42 0.82 -18.36
N ASP A 72 2.90 1.70 -17.51
CA ASP A 72 3.67 2.53 -16.59
C ASP A 72 2.91 2.67 -15.27
N GLY A 73 3.49 2.14 -14.19
CA GLY A 73 2.88 2.21 -12.86
C GLY A 73 2.70 3.65 -12.38
N MET A 74 3.62 4.55 -12.71
CA MET A 74 3.49 5.96 -12.31
C MET A 74 2.35 6.65 -13.04
N ALA A 75 2.07 6.29 -14.29
CA ALA A 75 0.92 6.78 -15.03
C ALA A 75 -0.40 6.30 -14.40
N ALA A 76 -0.44 5.03 -13.97
CA ALA A 76 -1.57 4.46 -13.25
C ALA A 76 -1.82 5.17 -11.91
N ILE A 77 -0.78 5.42 -11.12
CA ILE A 77 -0.88 6.15 -9.83
C ILE A 77 -1.35 7.59 -10.06
N LYS A 78 -0.82 8.31 -11.05
CA LYS A 78 -1.28 9.67 -11.37
C LYS A 78 -2.76 9.75 -11.72
N LEU A 79 -3.28 8.74 -12.43
CA LEU A 79 -4.72 8.66 -12.71
C LEU A 79 -5.53 8.39 -11.44
N LEU A 80 -5.06 7.52 -10.54
CA LEU A 80 -5.71 7.30 -9.25
C LEU A 80 -5.74 8.57 -8.40
N ASP A 81 -4.61 9.29 -8.31
CA ASP A 81 -4.50 10.56 -7.59
C ASP A 81 -5.49 11.58 -8.15
N PHE A 82 -5.58 11.69 -9.48
CA PHE A 82 -6.55 12.55 -10.15
C PHE A 82 -7.99 12.22 -9.76
N PHE A 83 -8.37 10.93 -9.79
CA PHE A 83 -9.73 10.53 -9.41
C PHE A 83 -10.00 10.73 -7.92
N TYR A 84 -9.00 10.52 -7.06
CA TYR A 84 -9.09 10.82 -5.64
C TYR A 84 -9.37 12.32 -5.42
N ASP A 85 -8.61 13.20 -6.07
CA ASP A 85 -8.78 14.65 -5.98
C ASP A 85 -10.16 15.09 -6.49
N LEU A 86 -10.65 14.50 -7.57
CA LEU A 86 -12.00 14.76 -8.06
C LEU A 86 -13.08 14.35 -7.04
N ASN A 87 -12.94 13.16 -6.45
CA ASN A 87 -13.87 12.68 -5.44
C ASN A 87 -13.88 13.58 -4.19
N GLN A 88 -12.72 14.08 -3.77
CA GLN A 88 -12.62 15.05 -2.67
C GLN A 88 -13.27 16.40 -3.01
N LYS A 89 -13.10 16.86 -4.25
CA LYS A 89 -13.66 18.14 -4.70
C LYS A 89 -15.18 18.08 -4.87
N TYR A 90 -15.72 16.91 -5.20
CA TYR A 90 -17.13 16.70 -5.49
C TYR A 90 -17.69 15.45 -4.77
N PRO A 91 -17.83 15.49 -3.43
CA PRO A 91 -18.09 14.30 -2.61
C PRO A 91 -19.53 13.75 -2.69
N ASN A 92 -20.49 14.50 -3.25
CA ASN A 92 -21.92 14.17 -3.25
C ASN A 92 -22.48 13.98 -4.66
N ILE A 93 -21.66 13.50 -5.60
CA ILE A 93 -22.14 13.18 -6.95
C ILE A 93 -22.98 11.91 -6.87
N ASN A 94 -24.30 12.08 -6.88
CA ASN A 94 -25.25 10.97 -6.79
C ASN A 94 -25.90 10.63 -8.14
N ASP A 95 -25.57 11.38 -9.19
CA ASP A 95 -26.12 11.22 -10.54
C ASP A 95 -24.99 10.98 -11.55
N GLN A 96 -25.17 9.95 -12.38
CA GLN A 96 -24.23 9.55 -13.42
C GLN A 96 -24.00 10.69 -14.43
N SER A 97 -25.04 11.41 -14.82
CA SER A 97 -24.93 12.49 -15.81
C SER A 97 -24.04 13.63 -15.28
N HIS A 98 -24.18 13.93 -14.00
CA HIS A 98 -23.36 14.93 -13.31
C HIS A 98 -21.89 14.47 -13.16
N ALA A 99 -21.67 13.17 -12.87
CA ALA A 99 -20.33 12.59 -12.81
C ALA A 99 -19.62 12.66 -14.17
N GLU A 100 -20.32 12.27 -15.24
CA GLU A 100 -19.80 12.30 -16.61
C GLU A 100 -19.43 13.73 -17.04
N ALA A 101 -20.27 14.72 -16.69
CA ALA A 101 -19.98 16.13 -16.98
C ALA A 101 -18.71 16.61 -16.27
N ILE A 102 -18.56 16.32 -14.97
CA ILE A 102 -17.38 16.71 -14.18
C ILE A 102 -16.11 16.03 -14.71
N ILE A 103 -16.18 14.73 -14.97
CA ILE A 103 -15.06 13.95 -15.51
C ILE A 103 -14.65 14.52 -16.87
N THR A 104 -15.62 14.78 -17.76
CA THR A 104 -15.37 15.34 -19.09
C THR A 104 -14.77 16.73 -19.01
N GLU A 105 -15.26 17.60 -18.11
CA GLU A 105 -14.69 18.94 -17.91
C GLU A 105 -13.26 18.88 -17.35
N SER A 106 -12.99 17.91 -16.47
CA SER A 106 -11.72 17.79 -15.76
C SER A 106 -10.63 17.08 -16.60
N LEU A 107 -11.03 16.13 -17.44
CA LEU A 107 -10.19 15.41 -18.40
C LEU A 107 -10.14 16.08 -19.78
N GLY A 108 -10.88 17.17 -19.97
CA GLY A 108 -10.94 17.87 -21.25
C GLY A 108 -9.55 18.16 -21.82
N PRO A 109 -9.41 18.27 -23.15
CA PRO A 109 -8.14 18.21 -23.90
C PRO A 109 -7.11 19.29 -23.54
N THR A 110 -7.46 20.24 -22.68
CA THR A 110 -6.63 21.38 -22.25
C THR A 110 -6.19 21.34 -20.78
N LYS A 111 -6.76 20.48 -19.91
CA LYS A 111 -6.50 20.52 -18.46
C LYS A 111 -5.62 19.38 -17.95
N GLN A 112 -5.76 18.16 -18.49
CA GLN A 112 -4.99 16.97 -18.09
C GLN A 112 -4.62 16.17 -19.34
N ASN A 113 -3.33 16.11 -19.68
CA ASN A 113 -2.83 15.43 -20.89
C ASN A 113 -2.63 13.92 -20.65
N PHE A 114 -3.66 13.21 -20.17
CA PHE A 114 -3.60 11.74 -20.06
C PHE A 114 -3.70 11.11 -21.44
N LYS A 115 -2.78 10.19 -21.72
CA LYS A 115 -2.72 9.43 -22.98
C LYS A 115 -3.46 8.12 -22.81
N GLU A 116 -3.84 7.51 -23.93
CA GLU A 116 -4.44 6.16 -23.96
C GLU A 116 -3.62 5.14 -23.16
N ARG A 117 -2.28 5.22 -23.24
CA ARG A 117 -1.36 4.37 -22.48
C ARG A 117 -1.53 4.49 -20.96
N ASP A 118 -1.88 5.67 -20.45
CA ASP A 118 -2.04 5.90 -19.01
C ASP A 118 -3.27 5.12 -18.52
N TRP A 119 -4.37 5.18 -19.27
CA TRP A 119 -5.59 4.41 -19.01
C TRP A 119 -5.36 2.90 -19.09
N ILE A 120 -4.60 2.44 -20.08
CA ILE A 120 -4.20 1.03 -20.19
C ILE A 120 -3.42 0.60 -18.94
N SER A 121 -2.52 1.46 -18.45
CA SER A 121 -1.72 1.18 -17.26
C SER A 121 -2.57 1.10 -15.99
N LEU A 122 -3.53 2.03 -15.82
CA LEU A 122 -4.48 1.99 -14.71
C LEU A 122 -5.33 0.70 -14.77
N LYS A 123 -5.86 0.38 -15.95
CA LYS A 123 -6.67 -0.83 -16.15
C LYS A 123 -5.86 -2.08 -15.79
N ASP A 124 -4.65 -2.22 -16.31
CA ASP A 124 -3.78 -3.36 -16.01
C ASP A 124 -3.50 -3.49 -14.51
N MET A 125 -3.18 -2.37 -13.84
CA MET A 125 -2.93 -2.34 -12.41
C MET A 125 -4.15 -2.77 -11.59
N LEU A 126 -5.36 -2.31 -11.92
CA LEU A 126 -6.59 -2.66 -11.19
C LEU A 126 -7.07 -4.11 -11.41
N HIS A 127 -6.63 -4.77 -12.49
CA HIS A 127 -6.96 -6.17 -12.75
C HIS A 127 -5.98 -7.16 -12.10
N ARG A 128 -5.00 -6.68 -11.32
CA ARG A 128 -4.02 -7.54 -10.66
C ARG A 128 -4.67 -8.39 -9.56
N PRO A 129 -4.25 -9.66 -9.35
CA PRO A 129 -4.75 -10.51 -8.27
C PRO A 129 -4.53 -9.97 -6.85
N TRP A 130 -3.69 -8.94 -6.69
CA TRP A 130 -3.45 -8.32 -5.39
C TRP A 130 -4.76 -7.79 -4.76
N TRP A 131 -5.65 -7.20 -5.56
CA TRP A 131 -6.91 -6.62 -5.09
C TRP A 131 -7.95 -7.65 -4.64
N THR A 132 -7.75 -8.95 -4.95
CA THR A 132 -8.65 -10.03 -4.53
C THR A 132 -8.21 -10.68 -3.22
N ARG A 133 -7.15 -10.18 -2.58
CA ARG A 133 -6.65 -10.70 -1.31
C ARG A 133 -7.58 -10.30 -0.17
N ALA A 134 -7.70 -11.16 0.84
CA ALA A 134 -8.51 -10.88 2.03
C ALA A 134 -7.99 -9.68 2.85
N TRP A 135 -6.68 -9.41 2.76
CA TRP A 135 -6.00 -8.34 3.50
C TRP A 135 -5.44 -7.31 2.52
N VAL A 136 -6.33 -6.55 1.91
CA VAL A 136 -6.00 -5.31 1.20
C VAL A 136 -6.13 -4.19 2.23
N VAL A 137 -5.01 -3.53 2.56
CA VAL A 137 -4.93 -2.39 3.49
C VAL A 137 -4.62 -1.14 2.70
#